data_AF-A0A849WQS4-F1
#
_entry.id   AF-A0A849WQS4-F1
#
_cell.length_a   1.000
_cell.length_b   1.000
_cell.length_c   1.000
_cell.angle_alpha   90.00
_cell.angle_beta   90.00
_cell.angle_gamma   90.00
#
_symmetry.space_group_name_H-M   'P 1'
#
loop_
_entity.id
_entity.type
_entity.pdbx_description
1 polymer ?
#
loop_
_entity_poly.entity_id
_entity_poly.type
_entity_poly.pdbx_seq_one_letter_code
_entity_poly.pdbx_strand_id
1 'polypeptide(L)'
;MPVLISLFFSFFLLNNSLIGCARAKYLKSTTTTTRSNTTDNTPDESTSDESKGATPNPPTAPATCRHIFTKSRICLEWTWVQIPTASQPGILDFKTFNLGITNNTLEFTDLENMPKVILWMPSMGHGSTPTKTTRITQGHYRSEKVFFIMPGTWQIQFQFINAQGQKDETIVNLII
;
A
#
# COMPACT_ATOMS: atom_id res chain seq x y z
N MET A 1 52.36 -29.76 12.03
CA MET A 1 51.61 -30.76 11.25
C MET A 1 50.48 -30.03 10.52
N PRO A 2 50.52 -29.89 9.18
CA PRO A 2 49.42 -29.29 8.44
C PRO A 2 48.43 -30.39 8.00
N VAL A 3 47.13 -30.16 8.22
CA VAL A 3 46.07 -30.99 7.65
C VAL A 3 45.47 -30.21 6.49
N LEU A 4 45.77 -30.67 5.27
CA LEU A 4 45.07 -30.30 4.05
C LEU A 4 43.66 -30.91 4.08
N ILE A 5 42.63 -30.09 3.94
CA ILE A 5 41.28 -30.54 3.60
C ILE A 5 40.93 -29.90 2.26
N SER A 6 41.23 -30.63 1.19
CA SER A 6 40.43 -30.58 -0.04
C SER A 6 39.05 -31.16 0.25
N LEU A 7 38.00 -30.69 -0.42
CA LEU A 7 37.05 -31.55 -1.16
C LEU A 7 35.92 -30.69 -1.78
N PHE A 8 35.82 -30.82 -3.11
CA PHE A 8 34.63 -30.89 -3.96
C PHE A 8 33.67 -29.69 -4.09
N PHE A 9 33.93 -28.88 -5.12
CA PHE A 9 32.90 -28.10 -5.81
C PHE A 9 32.17 -28.99 -6.82
N SER A 10 30.95 -29.44 -6.48
CA SER A 10 30.04 -30.09 -7.44
C SER A 10 29.32 -29.04 -8.26
N PHE A 11 29.58 -29.04 -9.57
CA PHE A 11 28.82 -28.35 -10.61
C PHE A 11 27.38 -28.88 -10.64
N PHE A 12 26.41 -28.03 -10.28
CA PHE A 12 25.00 -28.27 -10.60
C PHE A 12 24.69 -27.68 -11.98
N LEU A 13 24.31 -28.57 -12.90
CA LEU A 13 23.82 -28.24 -14.23
C LEU A 13 22.44 -27.58 -14.13
N LEU A 14 22.32 -26.38 -14.69
CA LEU A 14 21.06 -25.65 -14.88
C LEU A 14 20.23 -26.31 -15.99
N ASN A 15 19.09 -26.89 -15.60
CA ASN A 15 18.03 -27.30 -16.53
C ASN A 15 17.09 -26.11 -16.77
N ASN A 16 17.17 -25.51 -17.96
CA ASN A 16 16.25 -24.48 -18.42
C ASN A 16 14.93 -25.14 -18.89
N SER A 17 13.92 -25.15 -18.04
CA SER A 17 12.55 -25.50 -18.44
C SER A 17 11.79 -24.22 -18.79
N LEU A 18 11.52 -24.02 -20.08
CA LEU A 18 10.68 -22.95 -20.61
C LEU A 18 9.20 -23.25 -20.28
N ILE A 19 8.76 -22.89 -19.08
CA ILE A 19 7.36 -22.92 -18.70
C ILE A 19 6.72 -21.61 -19.18
N GLY A 20 5.87 -21.69 -20.21
CA GLY A 20 5.08 -20.57 -20.68
C GLY A 20 4.08 -20.12 -19.62
N CYS A 21 4.27 -18.92 -19.07
CA CYS A 21 3.36 -18.31 -18.10
C CYS A 21 2.03 -17.95 -18.77
N ALA A 22 0.95 -18.65 -18.40
CA ALA A 22 -0.41 -18.28 -18.77
C ALA A 22 -0.76 -16.87 -18.24
N ARG A 23 -1.32 -16.01 -19.11
CA ARG A 23 -1.71 -14.64 -18.73
C ARG A 23 -2.93 -14.66 -17.83
N ALA A 24 -2.82 -14.08 -16.63
CA ALA A 24 -3.94 -13.83 -15.75
C ALA A 24 -4.94 -12.85 -16.42
N LYS A 25 -6.21 -13.25 -16.53
CA LYS A 25 -7.31 -12.35 -16.88
C LYS A 25 -7.74 -11.63 -15.61
N TYR A 26 -7.37 -10.36 -15.48
CA TYR A 26 -7.81 -9.51 -14.38
C TYR A 26 -9.29 -9.20 -14.56
N LEU A 27 -10.12 -9.62 -13.60
CA LEU A 27 -11.49 -9.16 -13.52
C LEU A 27 -11.45 -7.70 -13.04
N LYS A 28 -12.22 -6.81 -13.69
CA LYS A 28 -12.43 -5.45 -13.19
C LYS A 28 -13.11 -5.56 -11.82
N SER A 29 -12.33 -5.49 -10.75
CA SER A 29 -12.85 -5.42 -9.40
C SER A 29 -13.68 -4.15 -9.29
N THR A 30 -14.99 -4.33 -9.23
CA THR A 30 -15.93 -3.23 -9.07
C THR A 30 -15.90 -2.89 -7.59
N THR A 31 -15.04 -1.94 -7.22
CA THR A 31 -15.08 -1.35 -5.87
C THR A 31 -16.46 -0.75 -5.69
N THR A 32 -17.31 -1.42 -4.91
CA THR A 32 -18.59 -0.90 -4.44
C THR A 32 -18.31 0.32 -3.58
N THR A 33 -18.19 1.47 -4.25
CA THR A 33 -18.27 2.77 -3.65
C THR A 33 -19.73 2.93 -3.27
N THR A 34 -20.03 2.85 -1.96
CA THR A 34 -21.33 3.21 -1.42
C THR A 34 -21.59 4.68 -1.76
N ARG A 35 -22.29 4.90 -2.88
CA ARG A 35 -22.77 6.19 -3.33
C ARG A 35 -24.01 6.50 -2.49
N SER A 36 -23.88 7.40 -1.53
CA SER A 36 -25.04 8.02 -0.90
C SER A 36 -25.74 8.88 -1.95
N ASN A 37 -26.97 8.51 -2.30
CA ASN A 37 -27.85 9.27 -3.17
C ASN A 37 -28.09 10.67 -2.61
N THR A 38 -27.99 11.70 -3.46
CA THR A 38 -28.79 12.92 -3.34
C THR A 38 -29.08 13.44 -4.74
N THR A 39 -30.33 13.87 -4.86
CA THR A 39 -31.18 14.11 -6.02
C THR A 39 -30.91 15.42 -6.76
N ASP A 40 -31.32 15.38 -8.03
CA ASP A 40 -32.02 16.41 -8.81
C ASP A 40 -31.29 17.43 -9.68
N ASN A 41 -32.00 17.71 -10.79
CA ASN A 41 -31.64 18.35 -12.04
C ASN A 41 -31.76 19.89 -11.99
N THR A 42 -31.18 20.59 -12.98
CA THR A 42 -31.83 21.60 -13.88
C THR A 42 -30.75 22.53 -14.52
N PRO A 43 -30.92 23.01 -15.78
CA PRO A 43 -29.90 23.75 -16.54
C PRO A 43 -30.07 25.28 -16.56
N ASP A 44 -28.99 25.91 -17.01
CA ASP A 44 -28.78 27.29 -17.49
C ASP A 44 -28.95 28.46 -16.51
N GLU A 45 -27.89 29.28 -16.36
CA GLU A 45 -27.87 30.67 -16.83
C GLU A 45 -26.54 31.35 -16.46
N SER A 46 -25.98 32.08 -17.43
CA SER A 46 -24.76 32.87 -17.35
C SER A 46 -24.92 34.13 -16.50
N THR A 47 -24.07 34.38 -15.50
CA THR A 47 -23.78 35.75 -15.04
C THR A 47 -22.39 35.85 -14.39
N SER A 48 -21.71 36.94 -14.75
CA SER A 48 -20.37 37.41 -14.40
C SER A 48 -20.22 37.93 -12.96
N ASP A 49 -18.99 37.80 -12.45
CA ASP A 49 -18.31 38.63 -11.44
C ASP A 49 -19.05 38.96 -10.13
N GLU A 50 -18.78 38.18 -9.09
CA GLU A 50 -18.87 38.67 -7.71
C GLU A 50 -17.86 37.97 -6.78
N SER A 51 -17.08 38.80 -6.09
CA SER A 51 -16.09 38.45 -5.07
C SER A 51 -16.74 37.64 -3.93
N LYS A 52 -16.61 36.31 -3.98
CA LYS A 52 -17.18 35.39 -2.98
C LYS A 52 -16.28 35.27 -1.75
N GLY A 53 -16.81 35.75 -0.63
CA GLY A 53 -16.27 35.55 0.71
C GLY A 53 -16.02 34.06 1.00
N ALA A 54 -14.95 33.80 1.72
CA ALA A 54 -14.49 32.47 2.10
C ALA A 54 -15.58 31.71 2.86
N THR A 55 -16.24 30.78 2.18
CA THR A 55 -17.13 29.80 2.81
C THR A 55 -16.33 29.02 3.87
N PRO A 56 -16.80 28.91 5.12
CA PRO A 56 -16.13 28.10 6.13
C PRO A 56 -16.04 26.66 5.63
N ASN A 57 -14.83 26.10 5.59
CA ASN A 57 -14.65 24.70 5.24
C ASN A 57 -15.53 23.85 6.18
N PRO A 58 -16.31 22.90 5.65
CA PRO A 58 -17.16 22.05 6.48
C PRO A 58 -16.31 21.33 7.53
N PRO A 59 -16.85 21.14 8.76
CA PRO A 59 -16.13 20.48 9.84
C PRO A 59 -15.62 19.11 9.36
N THR A 60 -14.30 18.97 9.34
CA THR A 60 -13.62 17.76 8.91
C THR A 60 -14.08 16.61 9.81
N ALA A 61 -14.74 15.61 9.22
CA ALA A 61 -15.20 14.44 9.94
C ALA A 61 -14.03 13.80 10.73
N PRO A 62 -14.30 13.20 11.91
CA PRO A 62 -13.25 12.64 12.73
C PRO A 62 -12.48 11.57 11.96
N ALA A 63 -11.16 11.70 11.93
CA ALA A 63 -10.31 10.81 11.15
C ALA A 63 -10.32 9.40 11.77
N THR A 64 -11.02 8.46 11.13
CA THR A 64 -11.07 7.07 11.59
C THR A 64 -9.83 6.33 11.14
N CYS A 65 -9.05 5.83 12.09
CA CYS A 65 -7.86 5.04 11.82
C CYS A 65 -8.23 3.58 11.48
N ARG A 66 -8.24 3.26 10.19
CA ARG A 66 -8.66 1.94 9.70
C ARG A 66 -7.60 0.86 9.91
N HIS A 67 -6.32 1.21 9.79
CA HIS A 67 -5.21 0.29 9.96
C HIS A 67 -4.25 0.83 11.00
N ILE A 68 -3.82 -0.02 11.93
CA ILE A 68 -2.97 0.36 13.06
C ILE A 68 -1.80 -0.59 13.11
N PHE A 69 -0.59 -0.04 13.21
CA PHE A 69 0.60 -0.82 13.51
C PHE A 69 0.51 -1.39 14.93
N THR A 70 0.67 -2.70 15.04
CA THR A 70 0.30 -3.45 16.25
C THR A 70 1.08 -3.01 17.49
N LYS A 71 2.36 -2.65 17.35
CA LYS A 71 3.24 -2.31 18.48
C LYS A 71 3.29 -0.82 18.76
N SER A 72 3.49 -0.02 17.73
CA SER A 72 3.67 1.44 17.83
C SER A 72 2.35 2.21 17.96
N ARG A 73 1.21 1.58 17.63
CA ARG A 73 -0.12 2.22 17.61
C ARG A 73 -0.22 3.39 16.62
N ILE A 74 0.70 3.47 15.66
CA ILE A 74 0.68 4.43 14.56
C ILE A 74 -0.42 4.03 13.59
N CYS A 75 -1.19 5.01 13.14
CA CYS A 75 -2.22 4.83 12.14
C CYS A 75 -1.66 4.82 10.74
N LEU A 76 -2.27 4.01 9.88
CA LEU A 76 -1.93 3.89 8.47
C LEU A 76 -3.19 4.10 7.63
N GLU A 77 -3.10 5.05 6.71
CA GLU A 77 -4.04 5.24 5.61
C GLU A 77 -3.33 4.99 4.30
N TRP A 78 -3.97 4.35 3.34
CA TRP A 78 -3.36 4.05 2.05
C TRP A 78 -4.37 4.18 0.92
N THR A 79 -3.86 4.45 -0.27
CA THR A 79 -4.67 4.60 -1.49
C THR A 79 -3.88 4.17 -2.73
N TRP A 80 -4.60 3.77 -3.77
CA TRP A 80 -4.01 3.53 -5.09
C TRP A 80 -3.82 4.84 -5.82
N VAL A 81 -2.58 5.10 -6.26
CA VAL A 81 -2.29 6.13 -7.27
C VAL A 81 -2.48 5.54 -8.66
N GLN A 82 -2.02 4.29 -8.85
CA GLN A 82 -2.19 3.51 -10.05
C GLN A 82 -2.51 2.06 -9.66
N ILE A 83 -3.67 1.56 -10.06
CA ILE A 83 -4.06 0.17 -9.80
C ILE A 83 -3.24 -0.77 -10.71
N PRO A 84 -2.65 -1.85 -10.19
CA PRO A 84 -1.91 -2.80 -11.01
C PRO A 84 -2.81 -3.50 -12.03
N THR A 85 -2.24 -3.79 -13.19
CA THR A 85 -2.87 -4.59 -14.25
C THR A 85 -1.94 -5.73 -14.67
N ALA A 86 -2.38 -6.59 -15.60
CA ALA A 86 -1.58 -7.71 -16.09
C ALA A 86 -0.23 -7.29 -16.72
N SER A 87 -0.12 -6.08 -17.24
CA SER A 87 1.06 -5.60 -17.96
C SER A 87 1.73 -4.39 -17.31
N GLN A 88 1.07 -3.75 -16.34
CA GLN A 88 1.59 -2.55 -15.70
C GLN A 88 1.59 -2.71 -14.17
N PRO A 89 2.73 -2.48 -13.51
CA PRO A 89 2.75 -2.44 -12.06
C PRO A 89 1.91 -1.28 -11.53
N GLY A 90 1.37 -1.47 -10.34
CA GLY A 90 0.68 -0.46 -9.57
C GLY A 90 1.64 0.44 -8.78
N ILE A 91 1.06 1.55 -8.33
CA ILE A 91 1.66 2.53 -7.43
C ILE A 91 0.64 2.81 -6.34
N LEU A 92 1.05 2.71 -5.09
CA LEU A 92 0.23 3.09 -3.95
C LEU A 92 0.93 4.15 -3.12
N ASP A 93 0.13 5.03 -2.53
CA ASP A 93 0.57 5.98 -1.53
C ASP A 93 0.03 5.54 -0.18
N PHE A 94 0.82 5.72 0.86
CA PHE A 94 0.36 5.53 2.23
C PHE A 94 0.90 6.60 3.15
N LYS A 95 0.08 6.94 4.13
CA LYS A 95 0.35 7.97 5.13
C LYS A 95 0.32 7.36 6.52
N THR A 96 1.19 7.85 7.38
CA THR A 96 1.29 7.46 8.78
C THR A 96 1.09 8.66 9.68
N PHE A 97 0.28 8.48 10.71
CA PHE A 97 -0.05 9.56 11.64
C PHE A 97 -0.35 9.01 13.03
N ASN A 98 -0.17 9.86 14.04
CA ASN A 98 -0.63 9.60 15.39
C ASN A 98 -2.04 10.18 15.56
N LEU A 99 -2.90 9.46 16.28
CA LEU A 99 -4.15 10.04 16.78
C LEU A 99 -3.84 10.81 18.06
N GLY A 100 -3.82 12.13 17.98
CA GLY A 100 -3.70 12.97 19.16
C GLY A 100 -4.89 12.72 20.10
N ILE A 101 -4.63 12.26 21.32
CA ILE A 101 -5.64 11.89 22.33
C ILE A 101 -6.59 13.05 22.65
N THR A 102 -6.11 14.30 22.54
CA THR A 102 -6.82 15.47 23.07
C THR A 102 -7.59 16.28 22.04
N ASN A 103 -7.10 16.36 20.79
CA ASN A 103 -7.61 17.36 19.83
C ASN A 103 -8.14 16.76 18.53
N ASN A 104 -8.09 15.42 18.38
CA ASN A 104 -8.46 14.75 17.12
C ASN A 104 -7.70 15.31 15.89
N THR A 105 -6.56 15.96 16.13
CA THR A 105 -5.70 16.50 15.10
C THR A 105 -4.85 15.37 14.54
N LEU A 106 -4.80 15.28 13.22
CA LEU A 106 -3.92 14.36 12.51
C LEU A 106 -2.50 14.91 12.53
N GLU A 107 -1.61 14.25 13.27
CA GLU A 107 -0.18 14.55 13.24
C GLU A 107 0.54 13.51 12.40
N PHE A 108 0.93 13.89 11.17
CA PHE A 108 1.72 13.02 10.31
C PHE A 108 3.09 12.76 10.94
N THR A 109 3.44 11.49 11.09
CA THR A 109 4.68 11.08 11.73
C THR A 109 5.46 10.17 10.80
N ASP A 110 6.77 10.40 10.72
CA ASP A 110 7.65 9.49 10.02
C ASP A 110 7.87 8.21 10.83
N LEU A 111 7.95 7.09 10.12
CA LEU A 111 8.49 5.85 10.64
C LEU A 111 10.00 5.95 10.75
N GLU A 112 10.55 5.32 11.78
CA GLU A 112 11.98 5.42 12.12
C GLU A 112 12.92 4.87 11.04
N ASN A 113 12.43 3.91 10.26
CA ASN A 113 13.14 3.30 9.15
C ASN A 113 12.26 3.30 7.91
N MET A 114 12.87 3.19 6.73
CA MET A 114 12.14 3.12 5.48
C MET A 114 11.19 1.89 5.50
N PRO A 115 9.87 2.10 5.44
CA PRO A 115 8.92 1.00 5.46
C PRO A 115 9.02 0.12 4.22
N LYS A 116 8.82 -1.19 4.43
CA LYS A 116 8.71 -2.20 3.37
C LYS A 116 7.24 -2.50 3.12
N VAL A 117 6.89 -2.62 1.84
CA VAL A 117 5.57 -3.08 1.41
C VAL A 117 5.73 -4.46 0.78
N ILE A 118 5.23 -5.49 1.47
CA ILE A 118 5.32 -6.88 1.03
C ILE A 118 3.96 -7.32 0.51
N LEU A 119 3.95 -7.95 -0.66
CA LEU A 119 2.76 -8.53 -1.28
C LEU A 119 2.78 -10.03 -1.01
N TRP A 120 1.78 -10.53 -0.30
CA TRP A 120 1.73 -11.91 0.17
C TRP A 120 0.42 -12.60 -0.23
N MET A 121 0.48 -13.82 -0.73
CA MET A 121 -0.68 -14.66 -1.03
C MET A 121 -0.74 -15.83 -0.04
N PRO A 122 -1.59 -15.76 1.01
CA PRO A 122 -1.64 -16.79 2.05
C PRO A 122 -1.94 -18.20 1.53
N SER A 123 -2.85 -18.34 0.56
CA SER A 123 -3.28 -19.63 0.02
C SER A 123 -2.16 -20.41 -0.67
N MET A 124 -1.12 -19.72 -1.13
CA MET A 124 -0.01 -20.33 -1.86
C MET A 124 1.33 -20.22 -1.13
N GLY A 125 1.35 -19.66 0.09
CA GLY A 125 2.54 -19.58 0.92
C GLY A 125 3.71 -18.81 0.29
N HIS A 126 3.45 -17.88 -0.63
CA HIS A 126 4.49 -17.06 -1.27
C HIS A 126 4.01 -15.64 -1.54
N GLY A 127 4.97 -14.76 -1.83
CA GLY A 127 4.74 -13.36 -2.17
C GLY A 127 5.20 -12.99 -3.57
N SER A 128 5.05 -11.72 -3.94
CA SER A 128 5.53 -11.17 -5.20
C SER A 128 6.92 -10.52 -5.05
N THR A 129 7.50 -10.11 -6.17
CA THR A 129 8.75 -9.33 -6.24
C THR A 129 8.71 -8.13 -5.30
N PRO A 130 9.84 -7.74 -4.66
CA PRO A 130 9.86 -6.60 -3.75
C PRO A 130 9.42 -5.30 -4.44
N THR A 131 8.59 -4.55 -3.71
CA THR A 131 8.21 -3.18 -4.07
C THR A 131 9.38 -2.22 -3.80
N LYS A 132 9.30 -1.01 -4.37
CA LYS A 132 10.23 0.08 -4.06
C LYS A 132 9.49 1.18 -3.33
N THR A 133 9.78 1.36 -2.04
CA THR A 133 9.18 2.43 -1.24
C THR A 133 10.13 3.64 -1.17
N THR A 134 9.55 4.84 -1.32
CA THR A 134 10.24 6.12 -1.19
C THR A 134 9.43 7.04 -0.28
N ARG A 135 10.11 7.92 0.47
CA ARG A 135 9.46 8.97 1.27
C ARG A 135 9.21 10.17 0.38
N ILE A 136 7.98 10.68 0.36
CA ILE A 136 7.57 11.87 -0.39
C ILE A 136 7.61 13.10 0.52
N THR A 137 6.98 13.02 1.68
CA THR A 137 7.02 14.03 2.74
C THR A 137 6.92 13.35 4.11
N GLN A 138 6.88 14.13 5.19
CA GLN A 138 6.72 13.61 6.55
C GLN A 138 5.47 12.75 6.67
N GLY A 139 5.66 11.51 7.08
CA GLY A 139 4.60 10.52 7.23
C GLY A 139 3.87 10.19 5.93
N HIS A 140 4.45 10.45 4.75
CA HIS A 140 3.86 10.09 3.45
C HIS A 140 4.88 9.40 2.57
N TYR A 141 4.54 8.19 2.15
CA TYR A 141 5.37 7.30 1.38
C TYR A 141 4.67 6.88 0.09
N ARG A 142 5.47 6.59 -0.94
CA ARG A 142 5.04 6.02 -2.20
C ARG A 142 5.72 4.69 -2.43
N SER A 143 4.94 3.65 -2.68
CA SER A 143 5.42 2.33 -3.05
C SER A 143 5.12 2.04 -4.51
N GLU A 144 6.18 1.78 -5.26
CA GLU A 144 6.14 1.49 -6.70
C GLU A 144 6.43 0.01 -6.96
N LYS A 145 6.17 -0.43 -8.20
CA LYS A 145 6.36 -1.82 -8.65
C LYS A 145 5.47 -2.81 -7.91
N VAL A 146 4.28 -2.38 -7.52
CA VAL A 146 3.29 -3.24 -6.86
C VAL A 146 2.64 -4.12 -7.93
N PHE A 147 2.92 -5.42 -7.97
CA PHE A 147 2.42 -6.29 -9.03
C PHE A 147 1.94 -7.64 -8.48
N PHE A 148 0.74 -8.07 -8.88
CA PHE A 148 0.13 -9.33 -8.46
C PHE A 148 0.22 -10.34 -9.60
N ILE A 149 0.94 -11.44 -9.41
CA ILE A 149 1.21 -12.39 -10.51
C ILE A 149 -0.04 -13.22 -10.86
N MET A 150 -0.93 -13.42 -9.89
CA MET A 150 -2.12 -14.27 -10.00
C MET A 150 -3.33 -13.58 -9.34
N PRO A 151 -4.55 -13.80 -9.84
CA PRO A 151 -5.77 -13.35 -9.17
C PRO A 151 -5.99 -14.12 -7.86
N GLY A 152 -6.78 -13.55 -6.95
CA GLY A 152 -7.15 -14.18 -5.69
C GLY A 152 -6.97 -13.27 -4.47
N THR A 153 -6.96 -13.89 -3.29
CA THR A 153 -6.81 -13.18 -2.02
C THR A 153 -5.34 -12.85 -1.79
N TRP A 154 -5.06 -11.57 -1.68
CA TRP A 154 -3.74 -11.02 -1.38
C TRP A 154 -3.75 -10.26 -0.06
N GLN A 155 -2.56 -10.13 0.51
CA GLN A 155 -2.27 -9.29 1.65
C GLN A 155 -1.20 -8.27 1.24
N ILE A 156 -1.45 -7.00 1.54
CA ILE A 156 -0.41 -5.97 1.57
C ILE A 156 0.03 -5.83 3.02
N GLN A 157 1.28 -6.22 3.28
CA GLN A 157 1.92 -6.12 4.58
C GLN A 157 2.81 -4.89 4.59
N PHE A 158 2.45 -3.90 5.41
CA PHE A 158 3.27 -2.73 5.67
C PHE A 158 4.11 -3.02 6.89
N GLN A 159 5.44 -3.02 6.74
CA GLN A 159 6.38 -3.41 7.79
C GLN A 159 7.47 -2.36 7.98
N PHE A 160 7.87 -2.12 9.23
CA PHE A 160 9.07 -1.34 9.54
C PHE A 160 9.75 -1.89 10.80
N ILE A 161 10.97 -1.43 11.06
CA ILE A 161 11.72 -1.73 12.28
C ILE A 161 11.65 -0.49 13.18
N ASN A 162 11.22 -0.65 14.43
CA ASN A 162 11.15 0.45 15.41
C ASN A 162 12.51 0.70 16.11
N ALA A 163 12.53 1.66 17.04
CA ALA A 163 13.74 2.09 17.77
C ALA A 163 14.39 0.96 18.54
N GLN A 164 13.59 -0.01 18.96
CA GLN A 164 14.03 -1.17 19.72
C GLN A 164 14.48 -2.31 18.81
N GLY A 165 14.61 -2.09 17.50
CA GLY A 165 15.01 -3.11 16.53
C GLY A 165 13.93 -4.17 16.27
N GLN A 166 12.69 -3.94 16.71
CA GLN A 166 11.59 -4.88 16.56
C GLN A 166 10.79 -4.60 15.29
N LYS A 167 10.42 -5.66 14.57
CA LYS A 167 9.48 -5.57 13.45
C LYS A 167 8.09 -5.19 13.96
N ASP A 168 7.51 -4.15 13.39
CA ASP A 168 6.11 -3.78 13.53
C ASP A 168 5.39 -3.87 12.17
N GLU A 169 4.11 -4.21 12.20
CA GLU A 169 3.37 -4.60 11.01
C GLU A 169 1.87 -4.27 11.09
N THR A 170 1.30 -3.91 9.95
CA THR A 170 -0.14 -3.90 9.70
C THR A 170 -0.44 -4.57 8.36
N ILE A 171 -1.56 -5.30 8.31
CA ILE A 171 -1.95 -6.13 7.17
C ILE A 171 -3.26 -5.62 6.57
N VAL A 172 -3.28 -5.47 5.25
CA VAL A 172 -4.48 -5.13 4.48
C VAL A 172 -4.82 -6.30 3.58
N ASN A 173 -6.04 -6.84 3.71
CA ASN A 173 -6.52 -7.90 2.83
C ASN A 173 -7.15 -7.29 1.57
N LEU A 174 -6.80 -7.84 0.41
CA LEU A 174 -7.32 -7.45 -0.90
C LEU A 174 -7.80 -8.69 -1.65
N ILE A 175 -8.79 -8.47 -2.52
CA ILE A 175 -9.23 -9.44 -3.51
C ILE A 175 -8.94 -8.82 -4.87
N ILE A 176 -8.03 -9.45 -5.62
CA ILE A 176 -7.57 -9.03 -6.95
C ILE A 176 -8.13 -9.97 -8.02
#